data_AF-A0A965S6N6-F1
#
_entry.id   AF-A0A965S6N6-F1
#
_cell.length_a   1.000
_cell.length_b   1.000
_cell.length_c   1.000
_cell.angle_alpha   90.00
_cell.angle_beta   90.00
_cell.angle_gamma   90.00
#
_symmetry.space_group_name_H-M   'P 1'
#
loop_
_entity.id
_entity.type
_entity.pdbx_description
1 polymer ?
#
loop_
_entity_poly.entity_id
_entity_poly.type
_entity_poly.pdbx_seq_one_letter_code
_entity_poly.pdbx_strand_id
1 'polypeptide(L)' 'MLSYRHGFHAGNHADVLKHTVLLALLRHLALKDKPFSVVDTHAGAGFYRLDHAFAEKTG' A
#
# COMPACT_ATOMS: atom_id res chain seq x y z
N MET A 1 -11.61 -18.48 6.05
CA MET A 1 -10.44 -18.76 5.20
C MET A 1 -9.93 -17.42 4.68
N LEU A 2 -8.78 -16.96 5.17
CA LEU A 2 -8.04 -15.83 4.60
C LEU A 2 -6.56 -16.19 4.68
N SER A 3 -6.06 -16.87 3.65
CA SER A 3 -4.69 -17.36 3.61
C SER A 3 -3.70 -16.35 3.02
N TYR A 4 -4.20 -15.35 2.29
CA TYR A 4 -3.36 -14.28 1.74
C TYR A 4 -2.87 -13.35 2.85
N ARG A 5 -1.55 -13.14 2.91
CA ARG A 5 -0.95 -12.11 3.75
C ARG A 5 -0.10 -11.19 2.88
N HIS A 6 -0.44 -9.91 2.88
CA HIS A 6 0.29 -8.92 2.09
C HIS A 6 1.76 -8.77 2.53
N GLY A 7 2.11 -9.18 3.75
CA GLY A 7 3.50 -9.20 4.23
C GLY A 7 4.45 -10.07 3.40
N PHE A 8 3.96 -11.05 2.63
CA PHE A 8 4.78 -11.80 1.66
C PHE A 8 5.07 -11.01 0.37
N HIS A 9 4.46 -9.85 0.19
CA HIS A 9 4.54 -9.07 -1.06
C HIS A 9 4.86 -7.60 -0.82
N ALA A 10 4.93 -7.19 0.46
CA ALA A 10 5.10 -5.81 0.86
C ALA A 10 6.38 -5.23 0.25
N GLY A 11 6.25 -4.12 -0.46
CA GLY A 11 7.38 -3.42 -1.07
C GLY A 11 7.90 -4.01 -2.38
N ASN A 12 7.25 -5.02 -2.95
CA ASN A 12 7.61 -5.53 -4.27
C ASN A 12 7.30 -4.52 -5.40
N HIS A 13 7.65 -4.85 -6.64
CA HIS A 13 7.43 -3.97 -7.80
C HIS A 13 5.95 -3.55 -8.01
N ALA A 14 5.00 -4.38 -7.60
CA ALA A 14 3.57 -4.05 -7.70
C ALA A 14 3.17 -3.00 -6.67
N ASP A 15 3.69 -3.08 -5.44
CA ASP A 15 3.52 -2.04 -4.43
C ASP A 15 4.20 -0.73 -4.85
N VAL A 16 5.37 -0.78 -5.49
CA VAL A 16 6.03 0.41 -6.05
C VAL A 16 5.11 1.12 -7.05
N LEU A 17 4.55 0.39 -8.03
CA LEU A 17 3.64 0.97 -9.01
C LEU A 17 2.38 1.54 -8.34
N LYS A 18 1.70 0.73 -7.51
CA LYS A 18 0.44 1.10 -6.84
C LYS A 18 0.62 2.34 -5.96
N HIS A 19 1.64 2.37 -5.10
CA HIS A 19 1.86 3.51 -4.20
C HIS A 19 2.33 4.76 -4.95
N THR A 20 3.11 4.61 -6.03
CA THR A 20 3.50 5.77 -6.87
C THR A 20 2.28 6.45 -7.48
N VAL A 21 1.34 5.66 -8.02
CA VAL A 21 0.09 6.18 -8.60
C VAL A 21 -0.79 6.80 -7.51
N LEU A 22 -0.95 6.13 -6.35
CA LEU A 22 -1.72 6.67 -5.23
C LEU A 22 -1.17 8.04 -4.77
N LEU A 23 0.14 8.17 -4.59
CA LEU A 23 0.77 9.43 -4.22
C LEU A 23 0.55 10.52 -5.26
N ALA A 24 0.62 10.20 -6.55
CA ALA A 24 0.34 11.15 -7.63
C ALA A 24 -1.11 11.64 -7.59
N LEU A 25 -2.07 10.73 -7.38
CA LEU A 25 -3.50 11.07 -7.26
C LEU A 25 -3.78 11.95 -6.05
N LEU A 26 -3.27 11.58 -4.87
CA LEU A 26 -3.48 12.36 -3.64
C LEU A 26 -2.91 13.78 -3.77
N ARG A 27 -1.70 13.91 -4.36
CA ARG A 27 -1.09 15.22 -4.64
C ARG A 27 -1.93 16.05 -5.60
N HIS A 28 -2.48 15.43 -6.65
CA HIS A 28 -3.33 16.12 -7.61
C HIS A 28 -4.65 16.58 -6.99
N LEU A 29 -5.31 15.73 -6.19
CA LEU A 29 -6.55 16.09 -5.50
C LEU A 29 -6.35 17.24 -4.50
N ALA A 30 -5.19 17.27 -3.83
CA ALA A 30 -4.82 18.32 -2.90
C ALA A 30 -4.53 19.69 -3.55
N LEU A 31 -4.50 19.80 -4.89
CA LEU A 31 -4.36 21.09 -5.58
C LEU A 31 -5.56 22.02 -5.38
N LYS A 32 -6.71 21.45 -5.02
CA LYS A 32 -7.92 22.21 -4.72
C LYS A 32 -8.06 22.38 -3.22
N ASP A 33 -8.35 23.60 -2.78
CA ASP A 33 -8.71 23.89 -1.38
C ASP A 33 -10.15 23.43 -1.07
N LYS A 34 -10.37 22.12 -1.19
CA LYS A 34 -11.59 21.41 -0.79
C LYS A 34 -11.21 20.06 -0.18
N PRO A 35 -11.81 19.67 0.96
CA PRO A 35 -11.52 18.38 1.56
C PRO A 35 -11.97 17.23 0.65
N PHE A 36 -11.28 16.09 0.76
CA PHE A 36 -11.65 14.84 0.10
C PHE A 36 -11.47 13.66 1.06
N SER A 37 -12.22 12.59 0.84
CA SER A 37 -12.11 11.33 1.58
C SER A 37 -11.29 10.32 0.79
N VAL A 38 -10.51 9.50 1.50
CA VAL A 38 -9.82 8.34 0.94
C VAL A 38 -10.46 7.09 1.52
N VAL A 39 -10.96 6.22 0.65
CA VAL A 39 -11.56 4.94 1.03
C VAL A 39 -10.70 3.82 0.48
N ASP A 40 -10.10 3.05 1.38
CA ASP A 40 -9.31 1.86 1.04
C ASP A 40 -10.10 0.61 1.40
N THR A 41 -10.58 -0.10 0.38
CA THR A 41 -11.43 -1.28 0.56
C THR A 41 -10.65 -2.50 1.07
N HIS A 42 -9.31 -2.51 0.91
CA HIS A 42 -8.44 -3.63 1.25
C HIS A 42 -7.13 -3.11 1.88
N ALA A 43 -7.25 -2.31 2.95
CA ALA A 43 -6.14 -1.55 3.56
C ALA A 43 -4.99 -2.39 4.16
N GLY A 44 -5.19 -3.70 4.36
CA GLY A 44 -4.18 -4.57 4.96
C GLY A 44 -3.85 -4.18 6.40
N ALA A 45 -2.56 -4.26 6.75
CA ALA A 45 -2.06 -4.00 8.10
C ALA A 45 -1.52 -2.57 8.30
N GLY A 46 -1.55 -1.74 7.25
CA GLY A 46 -1.01 -0.37 7.25
C GLY A 46 0.52 -0.28 7.18
N PHE A 47 1.25 -1.04 7.99
CA PHE A 47 2.71 -1.08 7.99
C PHE A 47 3.24 -2.52 7.98
N TYR A 48 4.33 -2.73 7.24
CA TYR A 48 5.00 -4.03 7.11
C TYR A 48 6.49 -3.89 7.36
N ARG A 49 7.00 -4.72 8.26
CA ARG A 49 8.43 -4.90 8.49
C ARG A 49 9.01 -5.80 7.39
N LEU A 50 10.00 -5.29 6.66
CA LEU A 50 10.69 -6.05 5.61
C LEU A 50 11.73 -7.05 6.17
N ASP A 51 12.09 -6.90 7.45
CA ASP A 51 12.91 -7.83 8.21
C ASP A 51 12.08 -8.86 9.01
N HIS A 52 10.80 -9.05 8.62
CA HIS A 52 9.94 -10.05 9.22
C HIS A 52 9.93 -11.33 8.37
N ALA A 53 9.77 -12.49 9.01
CA ALA A 53 9.80 -13.81 8.35
C ALA A 53 8.84 -13.99 7.16
N PHE A 54 7.79 -13.16 7.05
CA PHE A 54 6.93 -13.16 5.86
C PHE A 54 7.60 -12.49 4.65
N ALA A 55 8.25 -11.34 4.85
CA ALA A 55 8.93 -10.62 3.79
C ALA A 55 10.19 -11.39 3.34
N GLU A 56 10.96 -11.95 4.27
CA GLU A 56 12.16 -12.75 3.95
C GLU A 56 11.88 -14.02 3.14
N LYS A 57 10.67 -14.57 3.21
CA LYS A 57 10.32 -15.80 2.49
C LYS A 57 10.25 -15.61 0.97
N THR A 58 10.02 -14.38 0.52
CA THR A 58 9.66 -14.05 -0.87
C THR A 58 10.37 -12.81 -1.41
N GLY A 59 11.06 -12.07 -0.55
CA GLY A 59 11.91 -10.93 -0.89
C GLY A 59 13.25 -11.31 -1.47
#